data_AF-A0A534FFI8-F1
#
_entry.id   AF-A0A534FFI8-F1
#
_cell.length_a   1.000
_cell.length_b   1.000
_cell.length_c   1.000
_cell.angle_alpha   90.00
_cell.angle_beta   90.00
_cell.angle_gamma   90.00
#
_symmetry.space_group_name_H-M   'P 1'
#
loop_
_entity.id
_entity.type
_entity.pdbx_description
1 polymer ?
#
loop_
_entity_poly.entity_id
_entity_poly.type
_entity_poly.pdbx_seq_one_letter_code
_entity_poly.pdbx_strand_id
1 'polypeptide(L)'
;MVKGGVTVREVVFGLLRDVGLTTIFGNPGSTELPMFRDFPADFRYVLGLQESVVVAMADGFAQARGTAAFVNLHSAIGVGHAVGSVFTA
;
A
#
# COMPACT_ATOMS: atom_id res chain seq x y z
N MET A 1 -1.83 3.09 29.83
CA MET A 1 -0.43 2.63 29.76
C MET A 1 -0.42 1.22 29.17
N VAL A 2 -0.20 1.07 27.86
CA VAL A 2 0.05 -0.25 27.26
C VAL A 2 1.52 -0.57 27.48
N LYS A 3 1.81 -1.67 28.18
CA LYS A 3 3.17 -2.23 28.27
C LYS A 3 3.42 -3.13 27.05
N GLY A 4 4.35 -2.73 26.19
CA GLY A 4 5.38 -3.59 25.56
C GLY A 4 4.98 -4.57 24.44
N GLY A 5 5.07 -4.13 23.18
CA GLY A 5 5.13 -4.99 21.99
C GLY A 5 5.05 -4.18 20.69
N VAL A 6 5.83 -4.54 19.67
CA VAL A 6 5.75 -3.91 18.34
C VAL A 6 4.43 -4.35 17.68
N THR A 7 3.64 -3.40 17.18
CA THR A 7 2.40 -3.68 16.46
C THR A 7 2.67 -4.19 15.05
N VAL A 8 1.74 -4.95 14.46
CA VAL A 8 1.84 -5.37 13.05
C VAL A 8 2.04 -4.16 12.13
N ARG A 9 1.36 -3.04 12.42
CA ARG A 9 1.52 -1.78 11.68
C ARG A 9 2.98 -1.31 11.70
N GLU A 10 3.59 -1.22 12.88
CA GLU A 10 4.98 -0.79 13.02
C GLU A 10 5.95 -1.73 12.32
N VAL A 11 5.73 -3.05 12.42
CA VAL A 11 6.55 -4.05 11.69
C VAL A 11 6.40 -3.87 10.17
N VAL A 12 5.19 -3.67 9.66
CA VAL A 12 4.94 -3.48 8.22
C VAL A 12 5.63 -2.21 7.71
N PHE A 13 5.47 -1.07 8.38
CA PHE A 13 6.16 0.16 7.98
C PHE A 13 7.69 0.05 8.14
N GLY A 14 8.18 -0.68 9.14
CA GLY A 14 9.60 -1.01 9.29
C GLY A 14 10.12 -1.78 8.09
N LEU A 15 9.47 -2.90 7.75
CA LEU A 15 9.82 -3.73 6.59
C LEU A 15 9.81 -2.93 5.29
N LEU A 16 8.74 -2.18 5.02
CA LEU A 16 8.62 -1.38 3.80
C LEU A 16 9.75 -0.34 3.71
N ARG A 17 10.17 0.24 4.85
CA ARG A 17 11.30 1.16 4.90
C ARG A 17 12.62 0.46 4.59
N ASP A 18 12.85 -0.72 5.16
CA ASP A 18 14.09 -1.49 4.97
C ASP A 18 14.29 -1.91 3.50
N VAL A 19 13.19 -2.18 2.79
CA VAL A 19 13.22 -2.49 1.34
C VAL A 19 13.01 -1.27 0.43
N GLY A 20 12.98 -0.05 0.98
CA GLY A 20 12.88 1.19 0.20
C GLY A 20 11.49 1.48 -0.41
N LEU A 21 10.44 0.78 0.02
CA LEU A 21 9.07 0.93 -0.46
C LEU A 21 8.30 2.00 0.33
N THR A 22 8.76 3.24 0.26
CA THR A 22 8.16 4.38 1.00
C THR A 22 7.06 5.11 0.23
N THR A 23 6.81 4.75 -1.04
CA THR A 23 5.62 5.20 -1.79
C THR A 23 4.59 4.08 -1.85
N ILE A 24 3.40 4.36 -1.32
CA ILE A 24 2.28 3.43 -1.26
C ILE A 24 1.21 3.92 -2.23
N PHE A 25 0.78 3.08 -3.16
CA PHE A 25 -0.35 3.35 -4.03
C PHE A 25 -1.58 2.66 -3.44
N GLY A 26 -2.73 3.33 -3.38
CA GLY A 26 -3.87 2.65 -2.79
C GLY A 26 -5.24 3.26 -2.99
N ASN A 27 -6.24 2.43 -2.74
CA ASN A 27 -7.65 2.78 -2.62
C ASN A 27 -8.15 2.06 -1.35
N PRO A 28 -8.04 2.69 -0.17
CA PRO A 28 -8.36 2.05 1.10
C PRO A 28 -9.87 2.12 1.36
N GLY A 29 -10.41 1.11 2.03
CA GLY A 29 -11.74 1.18 2.64
C GLY A 29 -11.66 1.18 4.16
N SER A 30 -12.80 0.94 4.80
CA SER A 30 -12.94 1.05 6.26
C SER A 30 -12.05 0.09 7.04
N THR A 31 -11.75 -1.07 6.46
CA THR A 31 -10.87 -2.11 7.05
C THR A 31 -9.41 -1.68 7.10
N GLU A 32 -8.97 -0.79 6.21
CA GLU A 32 -7.58 -0.33 6.12
C GLU A 32 -7.31 0.93 6.95
N LEU A 33 -8.34 1.58 7.50
CA LEU A 33 -8.20 2.82 8.29
C LEU A 33 -7.17 2.74 9.44
N PRO A 34 -7.04 1.64 10.20
CA PRO A 34 -6.03 1.54 11.26
C PRO A 34 -4.57 1.72 10.77
N MET A 35 -4.28 1.46 9.49
CA MET A 35 -2.97 1.70 8.90
C MET A 35 -2.59 3.19 8.88
N PHE A 36 -3.58 4.07 8.69
CA PHE A 36 -3.40 5.52 8.55
C PHE A 36 -3.20 6.26 9.86
N ARG A 37 -3.48 5.62 11.01
CA ARG A 37 -3.25 6.25 12.31
C ARG A 37 -1.78 6.64 12.44
N ASP A 38 -1.47 7.90 12.72
CA ASP A 38 -0.09 8.39 12.83
C ASP A 38 0.77 8.04 11.60
N PHE A 39 0.22 8.21 10.38
CA PHE A 39 0.89 7.84 9.14
C PHE A 39 2.30 8.45 9.06
N PRO A 40 3.36 7.67 8.77
CA PRO A 40 4.73 8.15 8.88
C PRO A 40 5.03 9.27 7.87
N ALA A 41 5.72 10.33 8.32
CA ALA A 41 6.04 11.49 7.48
C ALA A 41 7.04 11.17 6.35
N ASP A 42 7.81 10.10 6.49
CA ASP A 42 8.76 9.60 5.49
C ASP A 42 8.10 8.69 4.43
N PHE A 43 6.79 8.43 4.56
CA PHE A 43 6.01 7.69 3.57
C PHE A 43 5.11 8.63 2.76
N ARG A 44 4.92 8.30 1.49
CA ARG A 44 3.99 8.98 0.59
C ARG A 44 2.83 8.04 0.23
N TYR A 45 1.60 8.47 0.49
CA TYR A 45 0.41 7.74 0.05
C TYR A 45 -0.18 8.38 -1.21
N VAL A 46 -0.23 7.62 -2.30
CA VAL A 46 -0.84 8.02 -3.58
C VAL A 46 -2.22 7.37 -3.65
N LEU A 47 -3.24 8.17 -3.34
CA LEU A 47 -4.64 7.75 -3.40
C LEU A 47 -5.12 7.71 -4.85
N GLY A 48 -5.62 6.56 -5.30
CA GLY A 48 -6.46 6.45 -6.48
C GLY A 48 -7.91 6.14 -6.10
N LEU A 49 -8.85 6.48 -6.98
CA LEU A 49 -10.29 6.29 -6.74
C LEU A 49 -10.84 4.97 -7.29
N GLN A 50 -10.00 4.16 -7.92
CA GLN A 50 -10.36 2.86 -8.49
C GLN A 50 -9.16 1.91 -8.44
N GLU A 51 -9.40 0.65 -8.09
CA GLU A 51 -8.36 -0.30 -7.70
C GLU A 51 -7.47 -0.74 -8.88
N SER A 52 -8.03 -0.93 -10.07
CA SER A 52 -7.25 -1.25 -11.28
C SER A 52 -6.32 -0.09 -11.70
N VAL A 53 -6.77 1.16 -11.56
CA VAL A 53 -5.95 2.36 -11.82
C VAL A 53 -4.82 2.47 -10.80
N VAL A 54 -5.10 2.18 -9.53
CA VAL A 54 -4.07 2.12 -8.48
C VAL A 54 -2.98 1.09 -8.82
N VAL A 55 -3.37 -0.11 -9.25
CA VAL A 55 -2.40 -1.14 -9.65
C VAL A 55 -1.61 -0.72 -10.88
N ALA A 56 -2.26 -0.17 -11.90
CA ALA A 56 -1.57 0.32 -13.11
C ALA A 56 -0.57 1.46 -12.82
N MET A 57 -0.90 2.37 -11.89
CA MET A 57 0.04 3.40 -11.43
C MET A 57 1.26 2.80 -10.72
N ALA A 58 1.03 1.80 -9.87
CA ALA A 58 2.09 1.12 -9.13
C ALA A 58 3.01 0.31 -10.06
N ASP A 59 2.42 -0.37 -11.04
CA ASP A 59 3.15 -1.12 -12.07
C ASP A 59 4.05 -0.18 -12.91
N GLY A 60 3.50 0.90 -13.47
CA GLY A 60 4.30 1.88 -14.20
C GLY A 60 5.42 2.50 -13.34
N PHE A 61 5.16 2.75 -12.05
CA PHE A 61 6.18 3.21 -11.11
C PHE A 61 7.28 2.19 -10.87
N ALA A 62 6.91 0.91 -10.70
CA ALA A 62 7.84 -0.21 -10.50
C ALA A 62 8.74 -0.40 -11.72
N GLN A 63 8.15 -0.45 -12.91
CA GLN A 63 8.88 -0.58 -14.18
C GLN A 63 9.86 0.58 -14.40
N ALA A 64 9.41 1.83 -14.21
CA ALA A 64 10.25 3.01 -14.43
C ALA A 64 11.44 3.09 -13.46
N ARG A 65 11.33 2.48 -12.27
CA ARG A 65 12.39 2.49 -11.25
C ARG A 65 13.19 1.20 -11.18
N GLY A 66 12.78 0.15 -11.89
CA GLY A 66 13.39 -1.18 -11.80
C GLY A 66 13.33 -1.76 -10.38
N THR A 67 12.24 -1.52 -9.65
CA THR A 67 12.04 -1.96 -8.26
C THR A 67 10.60 -2.40 -8.04
N ALA A 68 10.31 -3.09 -6.94
CA ALA A 68 8.93 -3.41 -6.54
C ALA A 68 8.15 -2.14 -6.15
N ALA A 69 6.82 -2.24 -6.18
CA ALA A 69 5.90 -1.24 -5.63
C ALA A 69 4.96 -1.88 -4.60
N PHE A 70 4.51 -1.10 -3.62
CA PHE A 70 3.53 -1.57 -2.64
C PHE A 70 2.15 -0.99 -2.94
N VAL A 71 1.15 -1.87 -2.99
CA VAL A 71 -0.25 -1.51 -3.26
C VAL A 71 -1.14 -1.85 -2.07
N ASN A 72 -1.92 -0.86 -1.61
CA ASN A 72 -2.93 -1.02 -0.57
C ASN A 72 -4.33 -0.89 -1.16
N LEU A 73 -5.04 -2.02 -1.30
CA LEU A 73 -6.42 -2.05 -1.81
C LEU A 73 -7.40 -2.38 -0.69
N HIS A 74 -8.64 -1.94 -0.88
CA HIS A 74 -9.75 -2.40 -0.07
C HIS A 74 -9.97 -3.90 -0.26
N SER A 75 -10.31 -4.57 0.85
CA SER A 75 -10.54 -6.01 0.89
C SER A 75 -11.66 -6.50 -0.06
N ALA A 76 -11.67 -7.81 -0.31
CA ALA A 76 -12.69 -8.55 -1.07
C ALA A 76 -13.01 -7.93 -2.45
N ILE A 77 -14.06 -7.10 -2.54
CA ILE A 77 -14.54 -6.52 -3.79
C ILE A 77 -13.47 -5.64 -4.43
N GLY A 78 -12.73 -4.85 -3.64
CA GLY A 78 -11.68 -3.99 -4.16
C GLY A 78 -10.54 -4.78 -4.80
N VAL A 79 -10.15 -5.90 -4.18
CA VAL A 79 -9.22 -6.86 -4.78
C VAL A 79 -9.77 -7.40 -6.10
N GLY A 80 -11.06 -7.77 -6.13
CA GLY A 80 -11.75 -8.23 -7.34
C GLY A 80 -11.65 -7.25 -8.51
N HIS A 81 -11.82 -5.95 -8.25
CA HIS A 81 -11.67 -4.90 -9.25
C HIS A 81 -10.24 -4.74 -9.80
N ALA A 82 -9.24 -5.16 -9.03
CA ALA A 82 -7.83 -5.04 -9.41
C ALA A 82 -7.24 -6.27 -10.13
N VAL A 83 -7.86 -7.45 -10.02
CA VAL A 83 -7.27 -8.72 -10.49
C VAL A 83 -6.80 -8.64 -11.95
N GLY A 84 -7.59 -8.02 -12.84
CA GLY A 84 -7.22 -7.88 -14.25
C GLY A 84 -5.91 -7.10 -14.44
N SER A 85 -5.71 -6.02 -13.68
CA SER A 85 -4.47 -5.24 -13.72
C SER A 85 -3.31 -5.93 -13.03
N VAL A 86 -3.57 -6.71 -11.98
CA VAL A 86 -2.51 -7.53 -11.33
C VAL A 86 -2.00 -8.60 -12.28
N PHE A 87 -2.87 -9.19 -13.11
CA PHE A 87 -2.46 -10.20 -14.09
C PHE A 87 -1.51 -9.65 -15.16
N THR A 88 -1.62 -8.37 -15.50
CA THR A 88 -0.79 -7.72 -16.54
C THR A 88 0.46 -7.01 -16.00
N ALA A 89 0.54 -6.84 -14.68
CA ALA A 89 1.65 -6.16 -13.99
C ALA A 89 2.92 -7.02 -13.89
#